data_AF-A0A942HUJ9-F1
#
_entry.id   AF-A0A942HUJ9-F1
#
_cell.length_a   1.000
_cell.length_b   1.000
_cell.length_c   1.000
_cell.angle_alpha   90.00
_cell.angle_beta   90.00
_cell.angle_gamma   90.00
#
_symmetry.space_group_name_H-M   'P 1'
#
loop_
_entity.id
_entity.type
_entity.pdbx_description
1 polymer ?
#
loop_
_entity_poly.entity_id
_entity_poly.type
_entity_poly.pdbx_seq_one_letter_code
_entity_poly.pdbx_strand_id
1 'polypeptide(L)'
;MSPNFDNLVNKGKGFLKQAADQTTRIAKIGKLNTNVMTLRSEKGRHLQTIGLRAYTLFTENSKIDGTVLQEKVRDEIAQIERIESRVREIEEEIADLRANTHVDVTDVTDDDDDDDAADDDKDAHDKDEKAKHD
;
A
#
# COMPACT_ATOMS: atom_id res chain seq x y z
N MET A 1 -48.39 8.38 1.44
CA MET A 1 -46.99 7.91 1.44
C MET A 1 -46.31 8.53 2.65
N SER A 2 -45.73 7.70 3.53
CA SER A 2 -45.31 8.14 4.88
C SER A 2 -43.91 8.80 4.83
N PRO A 3 -43.73 10.04 5.31
CA PRO A 3 -42.47 10.79 5.25
C PRO A 3 -41.25 10.08 5.85
N ASN A 4 -41.47 9.14 6.77
CA ASN A 4 -40.41 8.44 7.49
C ASN A 4 -39.72 7.35 6.65
N PHE A 5 -40.42 6.74 5.68
CA PHE A 5 -39.83 5.77 4.77
C PHE A 5 -38.94 6.42 3.71
N ASP A 6 -39.32 7.60 3.21
CA ASP A 6 -38.50 8.36 2.26
C ASP A 6 -37.17 8.80 2.90
N ASN A 7 -37.18 9.15 4.19
CA ASN A 7 -35.97 9.55 4.90
C ASN A 7 -35.00 8.37 5.14
N LEU A 8 -35.53 7.18 5.44
CA LEU A 8 -34.74 5.96 5.63
C LEU A 8 -34.13 5.44 4.32
N VAL A 9 -34.91 5.46 3.23
CA VAL A 9 -34.42 5.08 1.89
C VAL A 9 -33.39 6.06 1.37
N ASN A 10 -33.57 7.36 1.62
CA ASN A 10 -32.58 8.38 1.25
C ASN A 10 -31.28 8.26 2.06
N LYS A 11 -31.37 7.95 3.37
CA LYS A 11 -30.19 7.62 4.19
C LYS A 11 -29.45 6.38 3.67
N GLY A 12 -30.16 5.28 3.41
CA GLY A 12 -29.56 4.05 2.86
C GLY A 12 -28.85 4.26 1.51
N LYS A 13 -29.43 5.06 0.62
CA LYS A 13 -28.79 5.47 -0.64
C LYS A 13 -27.53 6.31 -0.42
N GLY A 14 -27.52 7.19 0.60
CA GLY A 14 -26.35 7.98 0.99
C GLY A 14 -25.19 7.10 1.47
N PHE A 15 -25.46 6.13 2.35
CA PHE A 15 -24.45 5.18 2.84
C PHE A 15 -23.87 4.30 1.73
N LEU A 16 -24.73 3.76 0.86
CA LEU A 16 -24.30 2.96 -0.29
C LEU A 16 -23.40 3.75 -1.24
N LYS A 17 -23.72 5.03 -1.49
CA LYS A 17 -22.90 5.90 -2.32
C LYS A 17 -21.56 6.22 -1.68
N GLN A 18 -21.55 6.55 -0.38
CA GLN A 18 -20.33 6.83 0.38
C GLN A 18 -19.41 5.60 0.44
N ALA A 19 -19.97 4.40 0.67
CA ALA A 19 -19.21 3.15 0.67
C ALA A 19 -18.60 2.85 -0.71
N ALA A 20 -19.36 3.04 -1.79
CA ALA A 20 -18.86 2.84 -3.16
C ALA A 20 -17.73 3.82 -3.52
N ASP A 21 -17.86 5.10 -3.13
CA ASP A 21 -16.83 6.12 -3.34
C ASP A 21 -15.55 5.79 -2.54
N GLN A 22 -15.69 5.29 -1.31
CA GLN A 22 -14.58 4.82 -0.48
C GLN A 22 -13.88 3.59 -1.08
N THR A 23 -14.63 2.56 -1.48
CA THR A 23 -14.04 1.35 -2.10
C THR A 23 -13.27 1.69 -3.36
N THR A 24 -13.82 2.56 -4.23
CA THR A 24 -13.15 3.00 -5.45
C THR A 24 -11.85 3.73 -5.15
N ARG A 25 -11.84 4.57 -4.11
CA ARG A 25 -10.64 5.30 -3.68
C ARG A 25 -9.57 4.38 -3.08
N ILE A 26 -9.97 3.43 -2.22
CA ILE A 26 -9.07 2.43 -1.65
C ILE A 26 -8.44 1.59 -2.76
N ALA A 27 -9.22 1.16 -3.76
CA ALA A 27 -8.70 0.45 -4.92
C ALA A 27 -7.68 1.29 -5.71
N LYS A 28 -7.95 2.60 -5.90
CA LYS A 28 -7.00 3.53 -6.54
C LYS A 28 -5.70 3.65 -5.74
N ILE A 29 -5.78 3.84 -4.42
CA ILE A 29 -4.60 3.89 -3.53
C ILE A 29 -3.82 2.57 -3.61
N GLY A 30 -4.51 1.43 -3.61
CA GLY A 30 -3.89 0.11 -3.77
C GLY A 30 -3.07 0.01 -5.06
N LYS A 31 -3.66 0.41 -6.19
CA LYS A 31 -2.96 0.43 -7.48
C LYS A 31 -1.74 1.35 -7.47
N LEU A 32 -1.84 2.54 -6.90
CA LEU A 32 -0.73 3.48 -6.79
C LEU A 32 0.40 2.92 -5.91
N ASN A 33 0.08 2.27 -4.78
CA ASN A 33 1.07 1.60 -3.94
C ASN A 33 1.81 0.47 -4.69
N THR A 34 1.09 -0.33 -5.48
CA THR A 34 1.72 -1.36 -6.32
C THR A 34 2.69 -0.73 -7.32
N ASN A 35 2.31 0.37 -7.95
CA ASN A 35 3.20 1.09 -8.87
C ASN A 35 4.47 1.59 -8.16
N VAL A 36 4.35 2.15 -6.95
CA VAL A 36 5.51 2.57 -6.14
C VAL A 36 6.43 1.38 -5.84
N MET A 37 5.88 0.23 -5.45
CA MET A 37 6.68 -0.97 -5.19
C MET A 37 7.41 -1.46 -6.45
N THR A 38 6.77 -1.43 -7.61
CA THR A 38 7.40 -1.79 -8.88
C THR A 38 8.54 -0.84 -9.21
N LEU A 39 8.32 0.47 -9.13
CA LEU A 39 9.34 1.50 -9.38
C LEU A 39 10.53 1.40 -8.41
N ARG A 40 10.27 1.18 -7.12
CA ARG A 40 11.34 0.95 -6.13
C ARG A 40 12.15 -0.31 -6.44
N SER A 41 11.50 -1.37 -6.93
CA SER A 41 12.19 -2.59 -7.36
C SER A 41 13.08 -2.33 -8.58
N GLU A 42 12.60 -1.54 -9.55
CA GLU A 42 13.36 -1.11 -10.72
C GLU A 42 14.59 -0.27 -10.31
N LYS A 43 14.42 0.69 -9.39
CA LYS A 43 15.53 1.45 -8.80
C LYS A 43 16.61 0.53 -8.23
N GLY A 44 16.20 -0.51 -7.51
CA GLY A 44 17.10 -1.53 -6.97
C GLY A 44 17.92 -2.24 -8.05
N ARG A 45 17.30 -2.56 -9.20
CA ARG A 45 18.01 -3.18 -10.35
C ARG A 45 19.03 -2.25 -10.98
N HIS A 46 18.72 -0.97 -11.13
CA HIS A 46 19.68 0.03 -11.62
C HIS A 46 20.89 0.15 -10.68
N LEU A 47 20.66 0.21 -9.37
CA LEU A 47 21.72 0.23 -8.36
C LEU A 47 22.59 -1.03 -8.40
N GLN A 48 21.98 -2.22 -8.50
CA GLN A 48 22.72 -3.47 -8.67
C GLN A 48 23.55 -3.48 -9.96
N THR A 49 23.00 -2.94 -11.05
CA THR A 49 23.69 -2.84 -12.35
C THR A 49 24.92 -1.94 -12.26
N ILE A 50 24.82 -0.80 -11.57
CA ILE A 50 25.97 0.07 -11.29
C ILE A 50 27.05 -0.70 -10.51
N GLY A 51 26.66 -1.37 -9.42
CA GLY A 51 27.58 -2.15 -8.60
C GLY A 51 28.30 -3.25 -9.37
N LEU A 52 27.57 -4.00 -10.20
CA LEU A 52 28.14 -5.04 -11.05
C LEU A 52 29.13 -4.45 -12.06
N ARG A 53 28.79 -3.36 -12.74
CA ARG A 53 29.68 -2.70 -13.71
C ARG A 53 30.96 -2.19 -13.05
N ALA A 54 30.85 -1.59 -11.86
CA ALA A 54 32.00 -1.13 -11.09
C ALA A 54 32.90 -2.29 -10.65
N TYR A 55 32.30 -3.39 -10.17
CA TYR A 55 33.03 -4.60 -9.78
C TYR A 55 33.76 -5.22 -10.97
N THR A 56 33.09 -5.40 -12.10
CA THR A 56 33.68 -5.94 -13.33
C THR A 56 34.87 -5.09 -13.81
N LEU A 57 34.78 -3.76 -13.78
CA LEU A 57 35.91 -2.89 -14.12
C LEU A 57 37.09 -3.08 -13.18
N PHE A 58 36.81 -3.27 -11.89
CA PHE A 58 37.84 -3.51 -10.88
C PHE A 58 38.51 -4.88 -11.04
N THR A 59 37.75 -5.94 -11.36
CA THR A 59 38.25 -7.32 -11.35
C THR A 59 38.72 -7.87 -12.70
N GLU A 60 38.11 -7.49 -13.83
CA GLU A 60 38.34 -8.17 -15.11
C GLU A 60 39.42 -7.51 -16.00
N ASN A 61 39.75 -6.24 -15.77
CA ASN A 61 40.99 -5.56 -16.17
C ASN A 61 40.79 -4.07 -15.93
N SER A 62 41.74 -3.41 -15.26
CA SER A 62 41.84 -1.94 -15.16
C SER A 62 42.03 -1.23 -16.52
N LYS A 63 41.90 -1.96 -17.64
CA LYS A 63 41.99 -1.52 -19.03
C LYS A 63 40.63 -1.18 -19.63
N ILE A 64 39.51 -1.47 -18.95
CA ILE A 64 38.21 -0.95 -19.40
C ILE A 64 38.30 0.56 -19.40
N ASP A 65 37.93 1.15 -20.53
CA ASP A 65 37.91 2.59 -20.70
C ASP A 65 36.98 3.24 -19.66
N GLY A 66 37.57 4.01 -18.74
CA GLY A 66 36.87 4.66 -17.64
C GLY A 66 35.77 5.61 -18.14
N THR A 67 35.92 6.18 -19.34
CA THR A 67 34.89 7.01 -19.95
C THR A 67 33.61 6.24 -20.30
N VAL A 68 33.73 5.03 -20.83
CA VAL A 68 32.57 4.17 -21.14
C VAL A 68 31.86 3.73 -19.86
N LEU A 69 32.61 3.41 -18.79
CA LEU A 69 32.00 3.12 -17.50
C LEU A 69 31.26 4.34 -16.95
N GLN A 70 31.88 5.52 -17.02
CA GLN A 70 31.29 6.75 -16.51
C GLN A 70 29.98 7.10 -17.23
N GLU A 71 29.94 6.99 -18.56
CA GLU A 71 28.73 7.21 -19.36
C GLU A 71 27.63 6.22 -18.95
N LYS A 72 27.97 4.93 -18.93
CA LYS A 72 27.03 3.88 -18.54
C LYS A 72 26.51 4.03 -17.12
N VAL A 73 27.34 4.45 -16.16
CA VAL A 73 26.89 4.71 -14.77
C VAL A 73 26.04 5.97 -14.71
N ARG A 74 26.37 7.00 -15.47
CA ARG A 74 25.56 8.24 -15.55
C ARG A 74 24.15 7.95 -16.06
N ASP A 75 24.00 7.09 -17.06
CA ASP A 75 22.69 6.71 -17.57
C ASP A 75 21.85 5.99 -16.51
N GLU A 76 22.44 5.06 -15.75
CA GLU A 76 21.75 4.36 -14.66
C GLU A 76 21.34 5.34 -13.54
N ILE A 77 22.20 6.31 -13.20
CA ILE A 77 21.89 7.37 -12.23
C ILE A 77 20.71 8.22 -12.74
N ALA A 78 20.72 8.61 -14.01
CA ALA A 78 19.63 9.39 -14.59
C ALA A 78 18.30 8.62 -14.57
N GLN A 79 18.31 7.29 -14.75
CA GLN A 79 17.11 6.47 -14.57
C GLN A 79 16.65 6.45 -13.11
N ILE A 80 17.58 6.28 -12.17
CA ILE A 80 17.28 6.34 -10.73
C ILE A 80 16.62 7.67 -10.36
N GLU A 81 17.15 8.80 -10.82
CA GLU A 81 16.58 10.13 -10.52
C GLU A 81 15.16 10.30 -11.07
N ARG A 82 14.90 9.82 -12.31
CA ARG A 82 13.55 9.84 -12.89
C ARG A 82 12.58 8.97 -12.09
N ILE A 83 13.03 7.78 -11.68
CA ILE A 83 12.24 6.88 -10.84
C ILE A 83 11.92 7.53 -9.49
N GLU A 84 12.89 8.19 -8.86
CA GLU A 84 12.68 8.87 -7.58
C GLU A 84 11.71 10.04 -7.69
N SER A 85 11.80 10.85 -8.76
CA SER A 85 10.81 11.88 -9.04
C SER A 85 9.41 11.29 -9.19
N ARG A 86 9.29 10.20 -9.95
CA ARG A 86 8.00 9.56 -10.20
C ARG A 86 7.40 8.93 -8.94
N VAL A 87 8.23 8.33 -8.08
CA VAL A 87 7.80 7.80 -6.79
C VAL A 87 7.26 8.92 -5.91
N ARG A 88 7.95 10.06 -5.85
CA ARG A 88 7.50 11.23 -5.07
C ARG A 88 6.14 11.73 -5.53
N GLU A 89 5.95 11.90 -6.84
CA GLU A 89 4.66 12.32 -7.41
C GLU A 89 3.51 11.37 -7.04
N ILE A 90 3.76 10.06 -7.08
CA ILE A 90 2.73 9.06 -6.73
C ILE A 90 2.45 9.05 -5.22
N GLU A 91 3.49 9.24 -4.39
CA GLU A 91 3.34 9.35 -2.94
C GLU A 91 2.54 10.60 -2.54
N GLU A 92 2.75 11.73 -3.23
CA GLU A 92 1.93 12.94 -3.11
C GLU A 92 0.47 12.67 -3.51
N GLU A 93 0.22 11.99 -4.64
CA GLU A 93 -1.15 11.61 -5.04
C GLU A 93 -1.83 10.70 -4.00
N ILE A 94 -1.09 9.75 -3.41
CA ILE A 94 -1.60 8.89 -2.33
C ILE A 94 -1.94 9.73 -1.10
N ALA A 95 -1.08 10.70 -0.73
CA ALA A 95 -1.30 11.58 0.41
C ALA A 95 -2.55 12.44 0.21
N ASP A 96 -2.76 13.00 -0.98
CA ASP A 96 -3.94 13.78 -1.33
C ASP A 96 -5.23 12.94 -1.27
N LEU A 97 -5.18 11.70 -1.79
CA LEU A 97 -6.31 10.78 -1.72
C LEU A 97 -6.66 10.40 -0.27
N ARG A 98 -5.65 10.29 0.60
CA ARG A 98 -5.82 10.00 2.03
C ARG A 98 -6.32 11.21 2.82
N ALA A 99 -5.78 12.41 2.58
CA ALA A 99 -6.17 13.64 3.27
C ALA A 99 -7.64 14.02 3.02
N ASN A 100 -8.18 13.69 1.84
CA ASN A 100 -9.60 13.83 1.52
C ASN A 100 -10.52 12.81 2.24
N THR A 101 -10.03 12.14 3.28
CA THR A 101 -10.75 11.16 4.11
C THR A 101 -10.99 11.78 5.49
N HIS A 102 -11.90 12.75 5.58
CA HIS A 102 -12.45 13.11 6.88
C HIS A 102 -13.40 11.99 7.30
N VAL A 103 -13.09 11.34 8.42
CA VAL A 103 -13.82 10.19 8.95
C VAL A 103 -14.79 10.71 10.00
N ASP A 104 -16.01 11.07 9.59
CA ASP A 104 -17.16 11.01 10.48
C ASP A 104 -17.69 9.58 10.41
N VAL A 105 -17.03 8.67 11.15
CA VAL A 105 -17.71 7.46 11.61
C VAL A 105 -18.61 7.96 12.73
N THR A 106 -19.84 8.34 12.35
CA THR A 106 -20.94 8.31 13.30
C THR A 106 -21.11 6.85 13.66
N ASP A 107 -20.50 6.48 14.79
CA ASP A 107 -20.74 5.22 15.47
C ASP A 107 -22.26 5.12 15.71
N VAL A 108 -22.93 4.23 14.98
CA VAL A 108 -24.39 3.99 15.13
C VAL A 108 -24.61 2.80 16.08
N THR A 109 -23.70 2.61 17.03
CA THR A 109 -23.82 1.57 18.06
C THR A 109 -24.09 2.12 19.46
N ASP A 110 -24.14 3.45 19.63
CA ASP A 110 -24.58 4.10 20.87
C ASP A 110 -26.03 4.58 20.72
N ASP A 111 -27.00 3.68 20.94
CA ASP A 111 -28.07 3.85 21.94
C ASP A 111 -29.16 2.77 21.75
N ASP A 112 -29.45 2.12 22.88
CA ASP A 112 -30.66 1.38 23.27
C ASP A 112 -30.99 0.07 22.55
N ASP A 113 -30.56 -1.04 23.17
CA ASP A 113 -31.52 -1.98 23.76
C ASP A 113 -30.80 -2.82 24.84
N ASP A 114 -31.06 -2.45 26.11
CA ASP A 114 -30.92 -3.30 27.29
C ASP A 114 -31.72 -4.61 27.12
N ASP A 115 -31.30 -5.64 27.87
CA ASP A 115 -31.99 -6.92 28.11
C ASP A 115 -31.88 -8.00 27.01
N ASP A 116 -30.90 -8.90 27.13
CA ASP A 116 -31.16 -10.20 27.75
C ASP A 116 -29.95 -11.16 27.70
N ALA A 117 -29.56 -11.58 28.91
CA ALA A 117 -29.08 -12.90 29.32
C ALA A 117 -28.20 -13.75 28.37
N ALA A 118 -26.99 -13.99 28.88
CA ALA A 118 -26.32 -15.30 29.01
C ALA A 118 -26.09 -16.15 27.73
N ASP A 119 -24.81 -16.37 27.40
CA ASP A 119 -24.20 -17.64 27.79
C ASP A 119 -22.66 -17.57 27.79
N ASP A 120 -22.08 -18.11 28.85
CA ASP A 120 -20.66 -18.17 29.19
C ASP A 120 -20.06 -19.42 28.56
N ASP A 121 -19.74 -19.41 27.25
CA ASP A 121 -18.93 -20.47 26.64
C ASP A 121 -17.45 -20.06 26.64
N LYS A 122 -16.80 -20.40 27.77
CA LYS A 122 -15.35 -20.46 27.88
C LYS A 122 -14.84 -21.65 27.08
N ASP A 123 -14.38 -21.42 25.85
CA ASP A 123 -13.37 -22.29 25.24
C ASP A 123 -12.06 -21.51 25.06
N ALA A 124 -11.31 -21.48 26.16
CA ALA A 124 -9.94 -21.02 26.19
C ALA A 124 -9.02 -22.05 25.53
N HIS A 125 -8.50 -21.68 24.36
CA HIS A 125 -7.08 -21.69 24.02
C HIS A 125 -6.17 -22.71 24.78
N ASP A 126 -5.59 -23.62 23.98
CA ASP A 126 -4.14 -23.64 23.69
C ASP A 126 -3.24 -24.77 24.25
N LYS A 127 -2.31 -25.14 23.36
CA LYS A 127 -0.93 -25.65 23.57
C LYS A 127 -0.63 -27.15 23.54
N ASP A 128 -0.11 -27.52 22.38
CA ASP A 128 1.30 -27.89 22.17
C ASP A 128 1.78 -29.34 22.31
N GLU A 129 2.46 -29.74 21.23
CA GLU A 129 3.74 -30.45 21.20
C GLU A 129 3.85 -31.88 21.76
N LYS A 130 4.05 -32.86 20.86
CA LYS A 130 5.41 -33.30 20.47
C LYS A 130 5.39 -34.47 19.50
N ALA A 131 5.91 -34.22 18.31
CA ALA A 131 6.59 -35.25 17.54
C ALA A 131 7.98 -35.47 18.15
N LYS A 132 8.33 -36.71 18.53
CA LYS A 132 9.63 -37.40 18.31
C LYS A 132 9.81 -38.66 19.18
N HIS A 133 10.48 -39.65 18.54
CA HIS A 133 11.15 -40.86 19.07
C HIS A 133 10.23 -41.99 19.59
N ASP A 134 10.37 -43.26 19.20
CA ASP A 134 11.48 -44.06 18.63
C ASP A 134 11.05 -44.93 17.43
#